data_AF-A0A835H9G9-F1
#
_entry.id   AF-A0A835H9G9-F1
#
_cell.length_a   1.000
_cell.length_b   1.000
_cell.length_c   1.000
_cell.angle_alpha   90.00
_cell.angle_beta   90.00
_cell.angle_gamma   90.00
#
_symmetry.space_group_name_H-M   'P 1'
#
loop_
_entity.id
_entity.type
_entity.pdbx_description
1 polymer ?
#
loop_
_entity_poly.entity_id
_entity_poly.type
_entity_poly.pdbx_seq_one_letter_code
_entity_poly.pdbx_strand_id
1 'polypeptide(L)' 'MECKNWKTILCPKMEVKLAEKIEEARFVTVARSDEHVFQVVTEKHEYRVDLLSRYCTCNNWGIDEFP' A
#
# COMPACT_ATOMS: atom_id res chain seq x y z
N MET A 1 18.33 13.45 -26.24
CA MET A 1 17.87 13.11 -24.88
C MET A 1 17.00 11.87 -25.01
N GLU A 2 17.51 10.71 -24.60
CA GLU A 2 16.69 9.50 -24.56
C GLU A 2 15.70 9.63 -23.40
N CYS A 3 14.41 9.72 -23.72
CA CYS A 3 13.36 9.42 -22.76
C CYS A 3 13.58 7.95 -22.36
N LYS A 4 14.07 7.71 -21.14
CA LYS A 4 14.11 6.36 -20.57
C LYS A 4 12.70 5.80 -20.69
N ASN A 5 12.48 4.86 -21.61
CA ASN A 5 11.18 4.25 -21.82
C ASN A 5 10.78 3.56 -20.51
N TRP A 6 9.79 4.11 -19.80
CA TRP A 6 9.23 3.46 -18.61
C TRP A 6 8.60 2.16 -19.10
N LYS A 7 9.07 1.04 -18.56
CA LYS A 7 8.54 -0.29 -18.93
C LYS A 7 7.24 -0.61 -18.20
N THR A 8 6.88 0.20 -17.20
CA THR A 8 5.70 0.04 -16.35
C THR A 8 5.00 1.40 -16.16
N ILE A 9 3.85 1.38 -15.50
CA ILE A 9 3.05 2.59 -15.17
C ILE A 9 3.77 3.46 -14.13
N LEU A 10 4.62 2.86 -13.30
CA LEU A 10 5.33 3.55 -12.23
C LEU A 10 6.70 4.03 -12.71
N CYS A 11 7.13 5.20 -12.22
CA CYS A 11 8.51 5.62 -12.42
C CYS A 11 9.45 4.72 -11.58
N PRO A 12 10.73 4.55 -11.99
CA PRO A 12 11.66 3.66 -11.27
C PRO A 12 11.76 3.94 -9.76
N LYS A 13 11.62 5.21 -9.34
CA LYS A 13 11.61 5.59 -7.93
C LYS A 13 10.40 5.01 -7.18
N MET A 14 9.22 5.05 -7.81
CA MET A 14 7.99 4.50 -7.22
C MET A 14 7.99 2.98 -7.23
N GLU A 15 8.62 2.35 -8.22
CA GLU A 15 8.81 0.88 -8.23
C GLU A 15 9.65 0.41 -7.02
N VAL A 16 10.75 1.13 -6.71
CA VAL A 16 11.57 0.82 -5.53
C VAL A 16 10.76 0.99 -4.24
N LYS A 17 10.03 2.11 -4.09
CA LYS A 17 9.16 2.35 -2.94
C LYS A 17 8.09 1.25 -2.78
N LEU A 18 7.53 0.78 -3.90
CA LEU A 18 6.53 -0.29 -3.90
C LEU A 18 7.16 -1.62 -3.45
N ALA A 19 8.35 -1.95 -3.95
CA ALA A 19 9.06 -3.16 -3.56
C ALA A 19 9.38 -3.19 -2.06
N GLU A 20 9.82 -2.05 -1.50
CA GLU A 20 10.05 -1.90 -0.06
C GLU A 20 8.75 -2.13 0.74
N LYS A 21 7.63 -1.54 0.30
CA LYS A 21 6.32 -1.74 0.95
C LYS A 21 5.81 -3.18 0.86
N ILE A 22 6.06 -3.87 -0.25
CA ILE A 22 5.73 -5.29 -0.40
C ILE A 22 6.56 -6.14 0.57
N GLU A 23 7.85 -5.84 0.75
CA GLU A 23 8.70 -6.55 1.70
C GLU A 23 8.23 -6.32 3.15
N GLU A 24 7.92 -5.08 3.52
CA GLU A 24 7.33 -4.75 4.83
C GLU A 24 6.00 -5.49 5.05
N ALA A 25 5.19 -5.64 4.00
CA ALA A 25 3.90 -6.31 4.07
C ALA A 25 3.99 -7.85 4.22
N ARG A 26 5.17 -8.47 4.08
CA ARG A 26 5.32 -9.92 4.30
C ARG A 26 5.06 -10.34 5.74
N PHE A 27 5.21 -9.42 6.69
CA PHE A 27 5.08 -9.68 8.11
C PHE A 27 3.73 -9.24 8.69
N VAL A 28 2.79 -8.81 7.84
CA VAL A 28 1.44 -8.47 8.29
C VAL A 28 0.46 -9.61 8.07
N THR A 29 -0.45 -9.75 9.02
CA THR A 29 -1.63 -10.61 8.88
C THR A 29 -2.79 -9.76 8.39
N VAL A 30 -3.49 -10.23 7.36
CA VAL A 30 -4.68 -9.56 6.82
C VAL A 30 -5.89 -10.46 6.99
N ALA A 31 -6.92 -9.97 7.66
CA ALA A 31 -8.20 -10.63 7.79
C ALA A 31 -9.29 -9.79 7.10
N ARG A 32 -10.18 -10.45 6.36
CA ARG A 32 -11.32 -9.78 5.75
C ARG A 32 -12.46 -9.68 6.75
N SER A 33 -12.89 -8.45 7.06
CA SER A 33 -14.02 -8.17 7.95
C SER A 33 -15.33 -8.00 7.17
N ASP A 34 -15.27 -7.45 5.95
CA ASP A 34 -16.40 -7.25 5.03
C ASP A 34 -15.89 -7.30 3.56
N GLU A 35 -16.76 -7.17 2.57
CA GLU A 35 -16.42 -7.15 1.14
C GLU A 35 -15.28 -6.17 0.82
N HIS A 36 -15.31 -4.98 1.43
CA HIS A 36 -14.35 -3.91 1.20
C HIS A 36 -13.51 -3.56 2.44
N VAL A 37 -13.74 -4.21 3.58
CA VAL A 37 -13.12 -3.86 4.86
C VAL A 37 -12.17 -4.96 5.32
N PHE A 38 -10.93 -4.58 5.63
CA PHE A 38 -9.85 -5.46 6.02
C PHE A 38 -9.23 -4.99 7.34
N GLN A 39 -8.90 -5.97 8.17
CA GLN A 39 -8.11 -5.78 9.38
C GLN A 39 -6.67 -6.19 9.06
N VAL A 40 -5.74 -5.27 9.25
CA VAL A 40 -4.31 -5.47 9.00
C VAL A 40 -3.58 -5.42 10.34
N VAL A 41 -3.00 -6.54 10.75
CA VAL A 41 -2.30 -6.69 12.02
C VAL A 41 -0.80 -6.81 11.74
N THR A 42 -0.04 -5.89 12.32
CA THR A 42 1.43 -5.95 12.42
C THR A 42 1.83 -6.43 13.81
N GLU A 43 3.13 -6.62 14.06
CA GLU A 43 3.64 -6.91 15.41
C GLU A 43 3.27 -5.85 16.47
N LYS A 44 3.07 -4.58 16.06
CA LYS A 44 2.94 -3.44 16.99
C LYS A 44 1.59 -2.74 16.94
N HIS A 45 0.87 -2.87 15.83
CA HIS A 45 -0.31 -2.09 15.54
C HIS A 45 -1.33 -2.91 14.76
N GLU A 46 -2.58 -2.50 14.90
CA GLU A 46 -3.71 -3.01 14.15
C GLU A 46 -4.37 -1.86 13.40
N TYR A 47 -4.66 -2.08 12.12
CA TYR A 47 -5.27 -1.10 11.24
C TYR A 47 -6.55 -1.64 10.63
N ARG A 48 -7.51 -0.76 10.43
CA ARG A 48 -8.70 -1.03 9.61
C ARG A 48 -8.53 -0.29 8.29
N VAL A 49 -8.70 -1.02 7.21
CA VAL A 49 -8.60 -0.53 5.83
C VAL A 49 -9.95 -0.73 5.15
N ASP A 50 -10.54 0.34 4.65
CA ASP A 50 -11.78 0.34 3.86
C ASP A 50 -11.45 0.79 2.42
N LEU A 51 -11.52 -0.17 1.50
CA LEU A 51 -11.22 0.05 0.09
C LEU A 51 -12.27 0.89 -0.64
N LEU A 52 -13.53 0.85 -0.20
CA LEU A 52 -14.61 1.59 -0.84
C LEU A 52 -14.50 3.08 -0.51
N SER A 53 -14.28 3.40 0.78
CA SER A 53 -14.17 4.79 1.22
C SER A 53 -12.73 5.35 1.16
N ARG A 54 -11.75 4.55 0.71
CA ARG A 54 -10.32 4.89 0.71
C ARG A 54 -9.83 5.36 2.07
N TYR A 55 -10.23 4.65 3.12
CA TYR A 55 -9.93 5.00 4.50
C TYR A 55 -9.01 3.97 5.15
N CYS A 56 -7.98 4.44 5.86
CA CYS A 56 -7.15 3.61 6.73
C CYS A 56 -7.03 4.30 8.08
N THR A 57 -7.16 3.55 9.18
CA THR A 57 -6.92 4.10 10.54
C THR A 57 -5.47 4.57 10.73
N CYS A 58 -4.55 4.09 9.89
CA CYS A 58 -3.17 4.57 9.81
C CYS A 58 -3.03 5.99 9.25
N ASN A 59 -4.08 6.56 8.64
CA ASN A 59 -4.11 7.87 7.97
C ASN A 59 -3.09 8.07 6.82
N ASN A 60 -2.35 7.03 6.42
CA ASN A 60 -1.30 7.15 5.39
C ASN A 60 -1.82 7.13 3.95
N TRP A 61 -3.09 6.76 3.74
CA TRP A 61 -3.63 6.61 2.38
C TRP A 61 -3.58 7.93 1.58
N GLY A 62 -3.83 9.06 2.22
CA GLY A 62 -3.72 10.38 1.58
C GLY A 62 -2.30 10.93 1.48
N ILE A 63 -1.30 10.26 2.06
CA ILE A 63 0.07 10.78 2.21
C ILE A 63 1.02 10.12 1.21
N ASP A 64 0.82 8.82 0.91
CA ASP A 64 1.83 8.05 0.16
C ASP A 64 1.76 8.20 -1.36
N GLU A 65 0.76 8.93 -1.88
CA GLU A 65 0.59 9.33 -3.30
C GLU A 65 0.83 8.21 -4.33
N PHE A 66 0.60 6.96 -3.94
CA PHE A 66 0.57 5.84 -4.89
C PHE A 66 -0.66 6.02 -5.82
N PRO A 67 -0.48 5.93 -7.15
CA PRO A 67 -1.59 6.08 -8.10
C PRO A 67 -2.68 5.02 -7.93
#